data_AF-A0A354B0L1-F1
#
_entry.id   AF-A0A354B0L1-F1
#
_cell.length_a   1.000
_cell.length_b   1.000
_cell.length_c   1.000
_cell.angle_alpha   90.00
_cell.angle_beta   90.00
_cell.angle_gamma   90.00
#
_symmetry.space_group_name_H-M   'P 1'
#
loop_
_entity.id
_entity.type
_entity.pdbx_description
1 polymer ?
#
loop_
_entity_poly.entity_id
_entity_poly.type
_entity_poly.pdbx_seq_one_letter_code
_entity_poly.pdbx_strand_id
1 'polypeptide(L)' 'MGQVPQNRVQYQEWFSFSDFIQAFGTEEKCLAALENARWPNGFLCPQCGAAESFGVIHDGRRKRYQCKSCRALHLKNC' A
#
# COMPACT_ATOMS: atom_id res chain seq x y z
N MET A 1 -5.24 45.23 4.02
CA MET A 1 -5.46 43.99 3.25
C MET A 1 -4.15 43.22 3.29
N GLY A 2 -4.03 42.26 4.22
CA GLY A 2 -2.77 41.56 4.48
C GLY A 2 -2.57 40.40 3.51
N GLN A 3 -1.43 40.39 2.81
CA GLN A 3 -1.03 39.29 1.95
C GLN A 3 -0.61 38.11 2.82
N VAL A 4 -1.28 36.97 2.66
CA VAL A 4 -0.92 35.72 3.33
C VAL A 4 0.31 35.17 2.61
N PRO A 5 1.46 34.97 3.30
CA PRO A 5 2.63 34.39 2.66
C PRO A 5 2.29 32.95 2.25
N GLN A 6 2.27 32.67 0.95
CA GLN A 6 2.00 31.32 0.46
C GLN A 6 3.18 30.42 0.80
N ASN A 7 3.01 29.60 1.84
CA ASN A 7 3.98 28.57 2.18
C ASN A 7 3.91 27.48 1.10
N ARG A 8 5.00 27.26 0.38
CA ARG A 8 5.11 26.26 -0.71
C ARG A 8 4.75 24.83 -0.27
N VAL A 9 4.81 24.56 1.04
CA VAL A 9 4.38 23.29 1.63
C VAL A 9 2.86 23.14 1.68
N GLN A 10 2.11 24.24 1.77
CA GLN A 10 0.63 24.22 1.88
C GLN A 10 -0.07 24.01 0.54
N TYR A 11 0.60 24.29 -0.58
CA TYR A 11 0.08 24.07 -1.93
C TYR A 11 1.00 23.11 -2.69
N GLN A 12 0.92 21.84 -2.31
CA GLN A 12 1.46 20.76 -3.12
C GLN A 12 0.31 20.22 -3.98
N GLU A 13 0.49 20.17 -5.30
CA GLU A 13 -0.47 19.69 -6.31
C GLU A 13 -0.68 18.16 -6.27
N TRP A 14 -0.25 17.52 -5.18
CA TRP A 14 0.04 16.10 -5.14
C TRP A 14 -1.16 15.22 -4.81
N PHE A 15 -2.20 15.77 -4.20
CA PHE A 15 -3.51 15.14 -3.99
C PHE A 15 -4.38 16.10 -3.17
N SER A 16 -5.62 16.37 -3.58
CA SER A 16 -6.53 17.05 -2.64
C SER A 16 -6.91 16.09 -1.52
N PHE A 17 -7.34 16.62 -0.37
CA PHE A 17 -7.85 15.78 0.72
C PHE A 17 -9.06 14.95 0.28
N SER A 18 -9.92 15.47 -0.59
CA SER A 18 -11.06 14.72 -1.12
C SER A 18 -10.60 13.54 -1.98
N ASP A 19 -9.58 13.75 -2.82
CA ASP A 19 -9.00 12.68 -3.64
C ASP A 19 -8.39 11.60 -2.75
N PHE A 20 -7.73 12.00 -1.65
CA PHE A 20 -7.18 11.08 -0.66
C PHE A 20 -8.24 10.18 -0.05
N ILE A 21 -9.34 10.76 0.43
CA ILE A 21 -10.44 9.97 1.00
C ILE A 21 -11.11 9.10 -0.07
N GLN A 22 -11.23 9.58 -1.30
CA GLN A 22 -11.78 8.79 -2.40
C GLN A 22 -10.91 7.55 -2.69
N ALA A 23 -9.59 7.72 -2.73
CA ALA A 23 -8.62 6.67 -3.05
C ALA A 23 -8.31 5.72 -1.88
N PHE A 24 -8.28 6.21 -0.63
CA PHE A 24 -7.79 5.47 0.54
C PHE A 24 -8.73 5.47 1.75
N GLY A 25 -9.91 6.08 1.67
CA GLY A 25 -10.78 6.36 2.83
C GLY A 25 -11.40 5.15 3.53
N THR A 26 -11.18 3.92 3.06
CA THR A 26 -11.55 2.68 3.77
C THR A 26 -10.35 1.75 3.87
N GLU A 27 -10.37 0.84 4.84
CA GLU A 27 -9.30 -0.12 5.04
C GLU A 27 -9.11 -0.99 3.79
N GLU A 28 -10.19 -1.41 3.14
CA GLU A 28 -10.13 -2.22 1.91
C GLU A 28 -9.46 -1.46 0.76
N LYS A 29 -9.81 -0.19 0.56
CA LYS A 29 -9.23 0.67 -0.48
C LYS A 29 -7.75 0.92 -0.22
N CYS A 30 -7.40 1.24 1.02
CA CYS A 30 -6.01 1.43 1.44
C CYS A 30 -5.19 0.16 1.20
N LEU A 31 -5.69 -1.01 1.63
CA LEU A 31 -5.01 -2.29 1.46
C LEU A 31 -4.84 -2.70 -0.01
N ALA A 32 -5.79 -2.35 -0.87
CA ALA A 32 -5.70 -2.60 -2.32
C ALA A 32 -4.66 -1.68 -2.96
N ALA A 33 -4.67 -0.39 -2.62
CA ALA A 33 -3.70 0.57 -3.15
C ALA A 33 -2.27 0.24 -2.70
N LEU A 34 -2.09 -0.19 -1.45
CA LEU A 34 -0.81 -0.65 -0.93
C LEU A 34 -0.34 -1.95 -1.61
N GLU A 35 -1.25 -2.87 -1.92
CA GLU A 35 -0.91 -4.08 -2.69
C GLU A 35 -0.37 -3.71 -4.07
N ASN A 36 -1.06 -2.82 -4.77
CA ASN A 36 -0.66 -2.37 -6.10
C ASN A 36 0.65 -1.56 -6.07
N ALA A 37 0.82 -0.66 -5.10
CA ALA A 37 2.04 0.13 -4.96
C ALA A 37 3.27 -0.74 -4.64
N ARG A 38 3.09 -1.76 -3.79
CA ARG A 38 4.18 -2.66 -3.38
C ARG A 38 4.51 -3.68 -4.47
N TRP A 39 3.51 -4.11 -5.23
CA TRP A 39 3.60 -5.20 -6.19
C TRP A 39 2.79 -4.91 -7.47
N PRO A 40 3.22 -3.93 -8.29
CA PRO A 40 2.48 -3.54 -9.50
C PRO A 40 2.38 -4.68 -10.52
N ASN A 41 3.35 -5.60 -10.50
CA ASN A 41 3.43 -6.76 -11.40
C ASN A 41 3.11 -8.08 -10.70
N GLY A 42 2.49 -8.05 -9.52
CA GLY A 42 2.24 -9.24 -8.70
C GLY A 42 3.27 -9.45 -7.58
N PHE A 43 2.91 -10.31 -6.62
CA PHE A 43 3.68 -10.51 -5.39
C PHE A 43 5.08 -11.05 -5.70
N LEU A 44 6.09 -10.25 -5.38
CA LEU A 44 7.49 -10.68 -5.37
C LEU A 44 7.93 -10.81 -3.92
N CYS A 45 8.43 -11.98 -3.54
CA CYS A 45 8.99 -12.18 -2.21
C CYS A 45 10.23 -11.28 -2.04
N PRO A 46 10.25 -10.34 -1.07
CA PRO A 46 11.39 -9.44 -0.89
C PRO A 46 12.65 -10.15 -0.37
N GLN A 47 12.53 -11.39 0.12
CA GLN A 47 13.67 -12.18 0.59
C GLN A 47 14.32 -13.02 -0.52
N CYS A 48 13.53 -13.63 -1.41
CA CYS A 48 14.07 -14.55 -2.41
C CYS A 48 13.74 -14.20 -3.87
N GLY A 49 12.93 -13.17 -4.12
CA GLY A 49 12.57 -12.72 -5.48
C GLY A 49 11.59 -13.62 -6.22
N ALA A 50 11.02 -14.65 -5.59
CA ALA A 50 10.02 -15.51 -6.24
C ALA A 50 8.71 -14.74 -6.49
N ALA A 51 8.21 -14.77 -7.73
CA ALA A 51 7.02 -14.02 -8.19
C ALA A 51 5.71 -14.84 -8.20
N GLU A 52 5.81 -16.16 -8.35
CA GLU A 52 4.66 -16.98 -8.78
C GLU A 52 4.24 -18.04 -7.77
N SER A 53 4.95 -18.12 -6.64
CA SER A 53 4.75 -19.18 -5.67
C SER A 53 4.56 -18.58 -4.28
N PHE A 54 3.34 -18.09 -4.03
CA PHE A 54 2.90 -17.66 -2.72
C PHE A 54 1.53 -18.24 -2.36
N GLY A 55 1.27 -18.43 -1.08
CA GLY A 55 -0.04 -18.74 -0.52
C GLY A 55 -0.55 -17.55 0.27
N VAL A 56 -1.84 -17.26 0.18
CA VAL A 56 -2.47 -16.21 0.98
C VAL A 56 -3.11 -16.85 2.21
N ILE A 57 -2.68 -16.42 3.39
CA ILE A 57 -3.23 -16.89 4.68
C ILE A 57 -4.02 -15.74 5.29
N HIS A 58 -5.28 -16.00 5.58
CA HIS A 58 -6.16 -15.07 6.29
C HIS A 58 -6.18 -15.44 7.77
N ASP A 59 -5.65 -14.56 8.62
CA ASP A 59 -5.68 -14.70 10.09
C ASP A 59 -6.64 -13.67 10.66
N GLY A 60 -7.93 -13.96 10.52
CA GLY A 60 -9.01 -13.02 10.82
C GLY A 60 -8.93 -11.74 9.99
N ARG A 61 -8.41 -10.66 10.60
CA ARG A 61 -8.33 -9.32 9.99
C ARG A 61 -7.11 -9.11 9.09
N ARG A 62 -6.09 -10.00 9.14
CA ARG A 62 -4.81 -9.78 8.44
C ARG A 62 -4.61 -10.75 7.29
N LYS A 63 -4.39 -10.20 6.10
CA LYS A 63 -3.96 -10.94 4.90
C LYS A 63 -2.43 -11.10 4.93
N ARG A 64 -1.94 -12.34 5.07
CA ARG A 64 -0.51 -12.69 5.02
C ARG A 64 -0.17 -13.40 3.73
N TYR A 65 1.03 -13.14 3.20
CA TYR A 65 1.56 -13.79 2.02
C TYR A 65 2.70 -14.70 2.44
N GLN A 66 2.51 -16.00 2.29
CA GLN A 66 3.55 -16.99 2.52
C GLN A 66 4.24 -17.30 1.19
N CYS A 67 5.53 -16.98 1.07
CA CYS A 67 6.29 -17.44 -0.09
C CYS A 67 6.47 -18.97 -0.01
N LYS A 68 6.22 -19.70 -1.08
CA LYS A 68 6.41 -21.15 -1.15
C LYS A 68 7.88 -21.54 -1.29
N SER A 69 8.73 -20.67 -1.87
CA SER A 69 10.17 -20.92 -2.05
C SER A 69 10.95 -20.80 -0.74
N CYS A 70 10.78 -19.71 0.02
CA CYS A 70 11.52 -19.48 1.26
C CYS A 70 10.69 -19.73 2.54
N ARG A 71 9.39 -20.04 2.40
CA ARG A 71 8.42 -20.24 3.50
C ARG A 71 8.25 -19.03 4.43
N ALA A 72 8.87 -17.89 4.11
CA ALA A 72 8.73 -16.66 4.88
C ALA A 72 7.31 -16.10 4.78
N LEU A 73 6.80 -15.64 5.92
CA LEU A 73 5.51 -14.97 6.02
C LEU A 73 5.73 -13.46 5.94
N HIS A 74 5.18 -12.86 4.89
CA HIS A 74 5.15 -11.42 4.72
C HIS A 74 3.78 -10.90 5.11
N LEU A 75 3.76 -10.06 6.14
CA LEU A 75 2.58 -9.29 6.51
C LEU A 75 2.40 -8.16 5.49
N LYS A 76 1.16 -7.97 5.04
CA LYS A 76 0.70 -6.64 4.63
C LYS A 76 0.61 -5.80 5.91
N ASN A 77 1.73 -5.27 6.36
CA ASN A 77 1.67 -4.08 7.17
C ASN A 77 1.50 -2.92 6.18
N CYS A 78 0.50 -2.07 6.43
CA CYS A 78 0.64 -0.65 6.09
C CYS A 78 1.96 -0.13 6.62
#